data_AF-A0A2N3AU39-F1
#
_entry.id   AF-A0A2N3AU39-F1
#
_cell.length_a   1.000
_cell.length_b   1.000
_cell.length_c   1.000
_cell.angle_alpha   90.00
_cell.angle_beta   90.00
_cell.angle_gamma   90.00
#
_symmetry.space_group_name_H-M   'P 1'
#
loop_
_entity.id
_entity.type
_entity.pdbx_description
1 polymer ?
#
loop_
_entity_poly.entity_id
_entity_poly.type
_entity_poly.pdbx_seq_one_letter_code
_entity_poly.pdbx_strand_id
1 'polypeptide(L)'
;MNTPPNTPLLDLVDTPEDLRRLKPEQLRQLADELRSEMIDAVSTSGGHLGSGLGVVELTVAIHYVFNTPQDKLVWDVGHQCYPHKIITGRRDRIRTLRQGGGLSGFTKRSESEYDPFGAAHSS
;
A
#
# COMPACT_ATOMS: atom_id res chain seq x y z
N MET A 1 -20.89 -3.43 -13.13
CA MET A 1 -19.59 -2.72 -13.00
C MET A 1 -19.57 -2.11 -11.62
N ASN A 2 -18.61 -2.47 -10.77
CA ASN A 2 -18.50 -1.86 -9.45
C ASN A 2 -18.01 -0.42 -9.60
N THR A 3 -18.69 0.52 -8.97
CA THR A 3 -18.19 1.89 -8.82
C THR A 3 -16.94 1.85 -7.94
N PRO A 4 -15.86 2.59 -8.29
CA PRO A 4 -14.69 2.69 -7.42
C PRO A 4 -15.09 3.16 -6.01
N PRO A 5 -14.35 2.74 -4.97
CA PRO A 5 -14.62 3.19 -3.62
C PRO A 5 -14.45 4.71 -3.53
N ASN A 6 -15.30 5.36 -2.73
CA ASN A 6 -15.19 6.78 -2.43
C ASN A 6 -14.11 6.99 -1.36
N THR A 7 -13.01 7.67 -1.71
CA THR A 7 -11.82 7.74 -0.85
C THR A 7 -11.22 9.16 -0.78
N PRO A 8 -11.96 10.16 -0.27
CA PRO A 8 -11.56 11.55 -0.34
C PRO A 8 -10.25 11.90 0.39
N LEU A 9 -9.82 11.12 1.41
CA LEU A 9 -8.51 11.33 2.04
C LEU A 9 -7.41 10.60 1.29
N LEU A 10 -7.65 9.37 0.84
CA LEU A 10 -6.66 8.62 0.06
C LEU A 10 -6.38 9.29 -1.28
N ASP A 11 -7.34 10.02 -1.84
CA ASP A 11 -7.16 10.84 -3.06
C ASP A 11 -6.15 11.98 -2.84
N LEU A 12 -5.88 12.36 -1.59
CA LEU A 12 -4.89 13.35 -1.21
C LEU A 12 -3.53 12.74 -0.84
N VAL A 13 -3.42 11.40 -0.78
CA VAL A 13 -2.22 10.68 -0.31
C VAL A 13 -1.65 9.84 -1.45
N ASP A 14 -0.74 10.44 -2.22
CA ASP A 14 0.06 9.70 -3.20
C ASP A 14 1.32 9.13 -2.55
N THR A 15 1.93 9.89 -1.63
CA THR A 15 3.18 9.51 -0.96
C THR A 15 3.08 9.56 0.58
N PRO A 16 4.04 8.96 1.31
CA PRO A 16 4.12 9.12 2.76
C PRO A 16 4.30 10.58 3.22
N GLU A 17 4.82 11.48 2.38
CA GLU A 17 4.88 12.91 2.71
C GLU A 17 3.48 13.51 2.83
N ASP A 18 2.60 13.19 1.89
CA ASP A 18 1.21 13.66 1.91
C ASP A 18 0.44 13.09 3.10
N LEU A 19 0.66 11.80 3.41
CA LEU A 19 0.13 11.15 4.60
C LEU A 19 0.47 11.94 5.88
N ARG A 20 1.74 12.37 6.03
CA ARG A 20 2.20 13.10 7.22
C ARG A 20 1.62 14.53 7.33
N ARG A 21 0.97 15.04 6.29
CA ARG A 21 0.26 16.33 6.33
C ARG A 21 -1.17 16.20 6.88
N LEU A 22 -1.71 14.99 6.97
CA LEU A 22 -3.02 14.75 7.57
C LEU A 22 -2.96 14.96 9.08
N LYS A 23 -4.08 15.37 9.66
CA LYS A 23 -4.24 15.42 11.11
C LYS A 23 -4.35 13.99 11.68
N PRO A 24 -3.85 13.73 12.90
CA PRO A 24 -3.95 12.41 13.54
C PRO A 24 -5.36 11.82 13.55
N GLU A 25 -6.38 12.66 13.75
CA GLU A 25 -7.79 12.24 13.77
C GLU A 25 -8.27 11.66 12.42
N GLN A 26 -7.62 12.03 11.32
CA GLN A 26 -7.97 11.60 9.96
C GLN A 26 -7.37 10.22 9.61
N LEU A 27 -6.40 9.73 10.39
CA LEU A 27 -5.68 8.48 10.07
C LEU A 27 -6.59 7.25 10.10
N ARG A 28 -7.62 7.26 10.96
CA ARG A 28 -8.58 6.16 11.01
C ARG A 28 -9.38 6.07 9.70
N GLN A 29 -9.90 7.21 9.24
CA GLN A 29 -10.63 7.29 7.99
C GLN A 29 -9.74 6.91 6.80
N LEU A 30 -8.49 7.40 6.77
CA LEU A 30 -7.54 7.00 5.73
C LEU A 30 -7.32 5.47 5.70
N ALA A 31 -7.18 4.82 6.86
CA ALA A 31 -7.04 3.37 6.92
C ALA A 31 -8.28 2.65 6.36
N ASP A 32 -9.49 3.14 6.64
CA ASP A 32 -10.73 2.57 6.12
C ASP A 32 -10.86 2.75 4.59
N GLU A 33 -10.42 3.89 4.07
CA GLU A 33 -10.37 4.18 2.64
C GLU A 33 -9.30 3.33 1.92
N LEU A 34 -8.10 3.21 2.50
CA LEU A 34 -7.02 2.37 2.01
C LEU A 34 -7.43 0.88 1.96
N ARG A 35 -8.14 0.42 2.98
CA ARG A 35 -8.73 -0.93 3.02
C ARG A 35 -9.72 -1.12 1.87
N SER A 36 -10.60 -0.15 1.64
CA SER A 36 -11.61 -0.20 0.59
C SER A 36 -10.98 -0.23 -0.81
N GLU A 37 -9.99 0.63 -1.06
CA GLU A 37 -9.22 0.64 -2.31
C GLU A 37 -8.51 -0.70 -2.56
N MET A 38 -7.87 -1.26 -1.52
CA MET A 38 -7.19 -2.55 -1.64
C MET A 38 -8.16 -3.70 -1.93
N ILE A 39 -9.33 -3.74 -1.27
CA ILE A 39 -10.35 -4.76 -1.54
C ILE A 39 -10.83 -4.67 -2.99
N ASP A 40 -11.14 -3.47 -3.47
CA ASP A 40 -11.55 -3.23 -4.86
C ASP A 40 -10.46 -3.68 -5.85
N ALA A 41 -9.23 -3.24 -5.65
CA ALA A 41 -8.08 -3.58 -6.49
C ALA A 41 -7.81 -5.09 -6.56
N VAL A 42 -7.81 -5.78 -5.41
CA VAL A 42 -7.53 -7.21 -5.35
C VAL A 42 -8.71 -8.04 -5.86
N SER A 43 -9.95 -7.54 -5.75
CA SER A 43 -11.12 -8.23 -6.32
C SER A 43 -11.04 -8.40 -7.84
N THR A 44 -10.32 -7.49 -8.53
CA THR A 44 -10.13 -7.52 -9.98
C THR A 44 -8.88 -8.29 -10.41
N SER A 45 -7.78 -8.15 -9.66
CA SER A 45 -6.47 -8.72 -10.02
C SER A 45 -6.19 -10.11 -9.40
N GLY A 46 -6.90 -10.49 -8.33
CA GLY A 46 -6.53 -11.61 -7.46
C GLY A 46 -5.28 -11.31 -6.62
N GLY A 47 -4.96 -12.13 -5.62
CA GLY A 47 -3.79 -11.88 -4.75
C GLY A 47 -3.97 -12.23 -3.29
N HIS A 48 -3.00 -11.83 -2.47
CA HIS A 48 -2.94 -12.15 -1.03
C HIS A 48 -3.80 -11.18 -0.18
N LEU A 49 -5.10 -11.14 -0.43
CA LEU A 49 -6.03 -10.20 0.21
C LEU A 49 -5.97 -10.25 1.75
N GLY A 50 -6.06 -11.45 2.34
CA GLY A 50 -6.12 -11.61 3.79
C GLY A 50 -4.91 -11.05 4.53
N SER A 51 -3.71 -11.25 3.97
CA SER A 51 -2.46 -10.76 4.57
C SER A 51 -2.35 -9.22 4.55
N GLY A 52 -2.78 -8.58 3.45
CA GLY A 52 -2.79 -7.12 3.34
C GLY A 52 -3.79 -6.48 4.29
N LEU A 53 -4.97 -7.10 4.46
CA LEU A 53 -6.02 -6.59 5.36
C LEU A 53 -5.57 -6.49 6.81
N GLY A 54 -4.70 -7.40 7.26
CA GLY A 54 -4.18 -7.45 8.61
C GLY A 54 -3.14 -6.37 8.95
N VAL A 55 -2.62 -5.65 7.95
CA VAL A 55 -1.54 -4.66 8.14
C VAL A 55 -1.89 -3.26 7.66
N VAL A 56 -3.15 -2.97 7.34
CA VAL A 56 -3.58 -1.65 6.83
C VAL A 56 -3.24 -0.54 7.83
N GLU A 57 -3.72 -0.65 9.07
CA GLU A 57 -3.46 0.35 10.11
C GLU A 57 -1.98 0.45 10.46
N LEU A 58 -1.29 -0.70 10.51
CA LEU A 58 0.15 -0.75 10.76
C LEU A 58 0.92 0.02 9.67
N THR A 59 0.54 -0.18 8.42
CA THR A 59 1.16 0.50 7.27
C THR A 59 0.97 2.00 7.36
N VAL A 60 -0.24 2.47 7.66
CA VAL A 60 -0.54 3.90 7.86
C VAL A 60 0.31 4.45 9.02
N ALA A 61 0.31 3.78 10.17
CA ALA A 61 1.06 4.23 11.34
C ALA A 61 2.57 4.32 11.08
N ILE A 62 3.16 3.31 10.43
CA ILE A 62 4.59 3.29 10.11
C ILE A 62 4.95 4.44 9.17
N HIS A 63 4.23 4.62 8.07
CA HIS A 63 4.55 5.70 7.11
C HIS A 63 4.23 7.10 7.62
N TYR A 64 3.33 7.21 8.59
CA TYR A 64 3.05 8.46 9.29
C TYR A 64 4.18 8.83 10.27
N VAL A 65 4.75 7.86 10.99
CA VAL A 65 5.79 8.11 12.00
C VAL A 65 7.19 8.18 11.41
N PHE A 66 7.53 7.27 10.49
CA PHE A 66 8.87 7.17 9.90
C PHE A 66 8.98 7.98 8.61
N ASN A 67 10.16 8.55 8.39
CA ASN A 67 10.47 9.33 7.20
C ASN A 67 10.96 8.42 6.07
N THR A 68 10.10 7.52 5.58
CA THR A 68 10.41 6.73 4.39
C THR A 68 10.43 7.62 3.14
N PRO A 69 11.37 7.42 2.19
CA PRO A 69 12.27 6.27 2.06
C PRO A 69 13.66 6.46 2.72
N GLN A 70 13.91 7.56 3.43
CA GLN A 70 15.16 7.78 4.18
C GLN A 70 15.30 6.71 5.27
N ASP A 71 14.24 6.53 6.07
CA ASP A 71 14.08 5.38 6.94
C ASP A 71 13.71 4.14 6.12
N LYS A 72 14.39 3.02 6.40
CA LYS A 72 14.21 1.78 5.65
C LYS A 72 13.14 0.91 6.31
N LEU A 73 11.99 0.79 5.66
CA LEU A 73 10.96 -0.18 6.01
C LEU A 73 11.16 -1.46 5.21
N VAL A 74 11.23 -2.60 5.89
CA VAL A 74 11.35 -3.93 5.27
C VAL A 74 10.13 -4.76 5.65
N TRP A 75 9.43 -5.27 4.63
CA TRP A 75 8.37 -6.26 4.79
C TRP A 75 8.96 -7.66 4.55
N ASP A 76 8.95 -8.51 5.57
CA ASP A 76 9.32 -9.92 5.39
C ASP A 76 8.29 -10.63 4.51
N VAL A 77 8.76 -11.48 3.59
CA VAL A 77 8.02 -12.10 2.47
C VAL A 77 7.39 -11.08 1.50
N GLY A 78 6.71 -10.03 1.97
CA GLY A 78 6.16 -8.94 1.17
C GLY A 78 4.74 -9.18 0.63
N HIS A 79 4.12 -10.34 0.86
CA HIS A 79 2.77 -10.62 0.37
C HIS A 79 1.68 -9.73 1.00
N GLN A 80 1.97 -9.17 2.18
CA GLN A 80 1.16 -8.23 2.93
C GLN A 80 1.35 -6.76 2.51
N CYS A 81 2.25 -6.44 1.57
CA CYS A 81 2.67 -5.05 1.29
C CYS A 81 1.74 -4.26 0.35
N TYR A 82 0.55 -4.75 0.01
CA TYR A 82 -0.37 -4.03 -0.87
C TYR A 82 -0.79 -2.65 -0.35
N PRO A 83 -1.19 -2.46 0.93
CA PRO A 83 -1.47 -1.11 1.44
C PRO A 83 -0.22 -0.22 1.35
N HIS A 84 0.97 -0.79 1.55
CA HIS A 84 2.23 -0.06 1.42
C HIS A 84 2.44 0.43 -0.01
N LYS A 85 2.21 -0.42 -1.02
CA LYS A 85 2.32 -0.01 -2.44
C LYS A 85 1.34 1.12 -2.77
N ILE A 86 0.10 1.04 -2.29
CA ILE A 86 -0.92 2.06 -2.58
C ILE A 86 -0.47 3.45 -2.10
N ILE A 87 0.02 3.59 -0.87
CA ILE A 87 0.39 4.89 -0.28
C ILE A 87 1.84 5.31 -0.55
N THR A 88 2.51 4.68 -1.51
CA THR A 88 3.89 4.98 -1.93
C THR A 88 3.99 5.15 -3.44
N GLY A 89 3.04 5.89 -4.01
CA GLY A 89 3.04 6.35 -5.40
C GLY A 89 2.61 5.30 -6.43
N ARG A 90 1.91 4.23 -6.02
CA ARG A 90 1.54 3.12 -6.92
C ARG A 90 0.06 2.78 -6.90
N ARG A 91 -0.79 3.69 -6.38
CA ARG A 91 -2.24 3.50 -6.33
C ARG A 91 -2.86 3.34 -7.71
N ASP A 92 -2.47 4.15 -8.69
CA ASP A 92 -2.95 4.09 -10.07
C ASP A 92 -2.67 2.73 -10.75
N ARG A 93 -1.52 2.12 -10.42
CA ARG A 93 -1.06 0.84 -10.98
C ARG A 93 -1.48 -0.37 -10.17
N ILE A 94 -2.16 -0.20 -9.03
CA ILE A 94 -2.45 -1.32 -8.10
C ILE A 94 -3.29 -2.42 -8.74
N ARG A 95 -4.14 -2.09 -9.71
CA ARG A 95 -4.99 -3.03 -10.47
C ARG A 95 -4.18 -3.92 -11.44
N THR A 96 -2.90 -3.66 -11.62
CA THR A 96 -1.96 -4.47 -12.42
C THR A 96 -1.19 -5.50 -11.57
N LEU A 97 -1.48 -5.62 -10.28
CA LEU A 97 -0.81 -6.55 -9.38
C LEU A 97 -0.76 -7.96 -9.96
N ARG A 98 0.43 -8.56 -9.93
CA ARG A 98 0.75 -9.93 -10.38
C ARG A 98 0.49 -10.20 -11.87
N GLN A 99 0.24 -9.17 -12.67
CA GLN A 99 0.09 -9.30 -14.12
C GLN A 99 1.45 -9.09 -14.82
N GLY A 100 1.59 -9.65 -16.03
CA GLY A 100 2.78 -9.44 -16.85
C GLY A 100 2.99 -7.94 -17.15
N GLY A 101 4.16 -7.40 -16.81
CA GLY A 101 4.46 -5.96 -16.93
C GLY A 101 3.82 -5.07 -15.85
N GLY A 102 3.01 -5.64 -14.96
CA GLY A 102 2.38 -4.94 -13.84
C GLY A 102 3.22 -4.91 -12.57
N LEU A 103 2.57 -4.53 -11.46
CA LEU A 103 3.22 -4.53 -10.14
C LEU A 103 3.49 -5.95 -9.63
N SER A 104 4.63 -6.12 -8.97
CA SER A 104 4.96 -7.33 -8.22
C SER A 104 3.95 -7.56 -7.10
N GLY A 105 3.66 -8.83 -6.80
CA GLY A 105 2.89 -9.22 -5.62
C GLY A 105 3.65 -9.08 -4.30
N PHE A 106 4.91 -8.65 -4.35
CA PHE A 106 5.83 -8.47 -3.23
C PHE A 106 6.62 -7.16 -3.38
N THR A 107 7.39 -6.78 -2.38
CA THR A 107 8.32 -5.65 -2.51
C THR A 107 9.38 -5.96 -3.59
N LYS A 108 9.72 -4.96 -4.41
CA LYS A 108 10.68 -5.10 -5.50
C LYS A 108 11.49 -3.82 -5.65
N ARG A 109 12.80 -3.90 -5.41
CA ARG A 109 13.71 -2.72 -5.43
C ARG A 109 13.68 -1.92 -6.72
N SER A 110 13.53 -2.60 -7.87
CA SER A 110 13.45 -1.92 -9.17
C SER A 110 12.06 -1.34 -9.48
N GLU A 111 11.08 -1.55 -8.60
CA GLU A 111 9.72 -1.02 -8.75
C GLU A 111 9.51 0.28 -7.98
N SER A 112 10.19 0.48 -6.84
CA SER A 112 10.01 1.66 -5.98
C SER A 112 11.19 1.88 -5.04
N GLU A 113 11.49 3.15 -4.73
CA GLU A 113 12.45 3.54 -3.69
C GLU A 113 12.00 3.18 -2.27
N TYR A 114 10.70 2.95 -2.08
CA TYR A 114 10.09 2.52 -0.82
C TYR A 114 10.22 1.01 -0.57
N ASP A 115 10.77 0.27 -1.55
CA ASP A 115 11.01 -1.18 -1.47
C ASP A 115 12.53 -1.45 -1.35
N PRO A 116 13.21 -1.13 -0.23
CA PRO A 116 14.67 -1.22 -0.13
C PRO A 116 15.21 -2.65 -0.24
N PHE A 117 14.34 -3.64 0.00
CA PHE A 117 14.65 -5.06 -0.10
C PHE A 117 13.53 -5.80 -0.82
N GLY A 118 13.89 -6.75 -1.71
CA GLY A 118 12.94 -7.64 -2.36
C GLY A 118 12.81 -8.92 -1.55
N ALA A 119 11.61 -9.22 -1.05
CA ALA A 119 11.33 -10.45 -0.30
C ALA A 119 10.26 -11.27 -1.03
N ALA A 120 10.31 -12.60 -0.88
CA ALA A 120 9.31 -13.54 -1.39
C ALA A 120 9.38 -14.90 -0.68
N HIS A 121 10.57 -15.32 -0.24
CA HIS A 121 10.76 -16.48 0.64
C HIS A 121 10.74 -16.04 2.11
N SER A 122 10.18 -16.89 2.98
CA SER A 122 10.20 -16.69 4.44
C SER A 122 11.43 -17.33 5.07
N SER A 123 11.74 -16.90 6.30
CA SER A 123 12.70 -17.59 7.18
C SER A 123 12.11 -18.85 7.81
#